data_AF-A0A372KN00-F1
#
_entry.id   AF-A0A372KN00-F1
#
_cell.length_a   1.000
_cell.length_b   1.000
_cell.length_c   1.000
_cell.angle_alpha   90.00
_cell.angle_beta   90.00
_cell.angle_gamma   90.00
#
_symmetry.space_group_name_H-M   'P 1'
#
loop_
_entity.id
_entity.type
_entity.pdbx_description
1 polymer ?
#
loop_
_entity_poly.entity_id
_entity_poly.type
_entity_poly.pdbx_seq_one_letter_code
_entity_poly.pdbx_strand_id
1 'polypeptide(L)'
;MEIRFDLLILGFHLLFCLITYLFIRKKVAIPAYYLLFSCGLPVIGSLMLWITVGTRQSDSDKLDIIEEASEEKTADNRDIIPNDEKENNNLISLEEALLLKNSDVARDILLDIIGENPEDFLDLFYLARLNEDAEVVHYATTVIAELSRQYDLKINQLEKTYAKNPDNLEVLTKYCTVLENYLNNEFVTGQMAQARREELVELLEKKIQLKENLADFASLADNLLILKQYKPAQTCIDYMMRKWPEDENPWLLQLRLFLDMRQGHNAAVLARKMKEESIYISADNRALVDFWQTV
;
A
#
# COMPACT_ATOMS: atom_id res chain seq x y z
N MET A 1 26.96 -36.19 15.82
CA MET A 1 27.49 -35.97 14.45
C MET A 1 27.84 -34.50 14.23
N GLU A 2 27.21 -33.58 14.96
CA GLU A 2 27.36 -32.11 14.88
C GLU A 2 28.77 -31.61 15.23
N ILE A 3 29.40 -32.14 16.28
CA ILE A 3 30.76 -31.72 16.71
C ILE A 3 31.81 -31.90 15.60
N ARG A 4 31.64 -32.91 14.71
CA ARG A 4 32.58 -33.16 13.60
C ARG A 4 32.38 -32.16 12.46
N PHE A 5 31.19 -31.59 12.31
CA PHE A 5 30.87 -30.61 11.28
C PHE A 5 31.40 -29.22 11.67
N ASP A 6 31.25 -28.84 12.94
CA ASP A 6 31.79 -27.57 13.47
C ASP A 6 33.32 -27.52 13.40
N LEU A 7 33.99 -28.64 13.68
CA LEU A 7 35.45 -28.79 13.52
C LEU A 7 35.90 -28.66 12.07
N LEU A 8 35.10 -29.13 11.10
CA LEU A 8 35.40 -28.98 9.67
C LEU A 8 35.25 -27.52 9.22
N ILE A 9 34.20 -26.83 9.68
CA ILE A 9 33.98 -25.41 9.40
C ILE A 9 35.12 -24.57 9.99
N LEU A 10 35.51 -24.85 11.24
CA LEU A 10 36.63 -24.17 11.89
C LEU A 10 37.94 -24.39 11.14
N GLY A 11 38.19 -25.63 10.69
CA GLY A 11 39.37 -25.97 9.88
C GLY A 11 39.40 -25.23 8.54
N PHE A 12 38.27 -25.16 7.84
CA PHE A 12 38.14 -24.43 6.58
C PHE A 12 38.31 -22.92 6.77
N HIS A 13 37.78 -22.38 7.87
CA HIS A 13 37.94 -20.97 8.22
C HIS A 13 39.41 -20.62 8.53
N LEU A 14 40.10 -21.45 9.32
CA LEU A 14 41.54 -21.31 9.58
C LEU A 14 42.37 -21.36 8.29
N LEU A 15 42.02 -22.25 7.35
CA LEU A 15 42.65 -22.32 6.04
C LEU A 15 42.44 -21.03 5.23
N PHE A 16 41.22 -20.48 5.23
CA PHE A 16 40.89 -19.24 4.52
C PHE A 16 41.60 -18.02 5.13
N CYS A 17 41.69 -17.94 6.46
CA CYS A 17 42.49 -16.95 7.17
C CYS A 17 44.00 -17.07 6.83
N LEU A 18 44.53 -18.29 6.72
CA LEU A 18 45.92 -18.51 6.33
C LEU A 18 46.18 -18.07 4.89
N ILE A 19 45.27 -18.38 3.96
CA ILE A 19 45.37 -17.98 2.54
C ILE A 19 45.37 -16.45 2.42
N THR A 20 44.44 -15.78 3.08
CA THR A 20 44.36 -14.31 3.08
C THR A 20 45.59 -13.67 3.71
N TYR A 21 46.11 -14.22 4.81
CA TYR A 21 47.37 -13.80 5.42
C TYR A 21 48.58 -13.95 4.47
N LEU A 22 48.70 -15.08 3.78
CA LEU A 22 49.75 -15.30 2.78
C LEU A 22 49.60 -14.37 1.56
N PHE A 23 48.37 -14.02 1.19
CA PHE A 23 48.06 -13.08 0.11
C PHE A 23 48.50 -11.65 0.46
N ILE A 24 48.29 -11.22 1.71
CA ILE A 24 48.77 -9.92 2.22
C ILE A 24 50.31 -9.86 2.24
N ARG A 25 50.97 -10.97 2.59
CA ARG A 25 52.45 -11.06 2.59
C ARG A 25 53.06 -10.89 1.19
N LYS A 26 52.30 -11.10 0.11
CA LYS A 26 52.74 -10.89 -1.28
C LYS A 26 52.62 -9.44 -1.80
N LYS A 27 52.64 -8.44 -0.91
CA LYS A 27 52.67 -6.99 -1.23
C LYS A 27 51.52 -6.52 -2.15
N VAL A 28 50.29 -6.75 -1.73
CA VAL A 28 49.14 -5.98 -2.23
C VAL A 28 48.63 -5.12 -1.08
N ALA A 29 48.63 -3.80 -1.27
CA ALA A 29 48.21 -2.82 -0.27
C ALA A 29 46.68 -2.86 -0.12
N ILE A 30 46.19 -3.80 0.69
CA ILE A 30 44.77 -3.89 1.05
C ILE A 30 44.62 -3.24 2.44
N PRO A 31 43.67 -2.31 2.61
CA PRO A 31 43.43 -1.65 3.89
C PRO A 31 42.93 -2.63 4.97
N ALA A 32 43.36 -2.40 6.22
CA ALA A 32 43.21 -3.33 7.34
C ALA A 32 41.76 -3.71 7.71
N TYR A 33 40.76 -2.95 7.27
CA TYR A 33 39.35 -3.24 7.56
C TYR A 33 38.82 -4.51 6.87
N TYR A 34 39.46 -4.98 5.79
CA TYR A 34 39.08 -6.26 5.15
C TYR A 34 39.36 -7.48 6.04
N LEU A 35 40.38 -7.42 6.92
CA LEU A 35 40.64 -8.46 7.92
C LEU A 35 39.55 -8.50 8.99
N LEU A 36 39.04 -7.34 9.39
CA LEU A 36 37.95 -7.22 10.36
C LEU A 36 36.67 -7.89 9.82
N PHE A 37 36.35 -7.67 8.55
CA PHE A 37 35.18 -8.29 7.90
C PHE A 37 35.35 -9.80 7.74
N SER A 38 36.54 -10.25 7.33
CA SER A 38 36.85 -11.68 7.15
C SER A 38 36.78 -12.48 8.45
N CYS A 39 37.18 -11.87 9.58
CA CYS A 39 37.18 -12.52 10.90
C CYS A 39 35.79 -12.45 11.60
N GLY A 40 34.94 -11.48 11.26
CA GLY A 40 33.61 -11.30 11.85
C GLY A 40 32.49 -12.16 11.26
N LEU A 41 32.62 -12.59 10.01
CA LEU A 41 31.61 -13.41 9.31
C LEU A 41 31.17 -14.71 10.03
N PRO A 42 32.06 -15.53 10.64
CA PRO A 42 31.64 -16.79 11.27
C PRO A 42 30.81 -16.57 12.55
N VAL A 43 31.05 -15.46 13.26
CA VAL A 43 30.33 -15.12 14.50
C VAL A 43 28.93 -14.60 14.17
N ILE A 44 28.80 -13.79 13.12
CA ILE A 44 27.50 -13.26 12.68
C ILE A 44 26.62 -14.36 12.09
N GLY A 45 27.20 -15.28 11.30
CA GLY A 45 26.45 -16.39 10.69
C GLY A 45 25.89 -17.38 11.71
N SER A 46 26.66 -17.70 12.76
CA SER A 46 26.20 -18.56 13.85
C SER A 46 25.17 -17.87 14.75
N LEU A 47 25.27 -16.55 14.96
CA LEU A 47 24.26 -15.76 15.66
C LEU A 47 22.91 -15.76 14.92
N MET A 48 22.92 -15.62 13.59
CA MET A 48 21.71 -15.68 12.75
C MET A 48 21.03 -17.06 12.79
N LEU A 49 21.82 -18.14 12.82
CA LEU A 49 21.30 -19.51 12.98
C LEU A 49 20.67 -19.74 14.35
N TRP A 50 21.24 -19.15 15.40
CA TRP A 50 20.68 -19.26 16.76
C TRP A 50 19.34 -18.52 16.90
N ILE A 51 19.23 -17.33 16.30
CA ILE A 51 17.98 -16.55 16.26
C ILE A 51 16.87 -17.28 15.49
N THR A 52 17.22 -17.95 14.39
CA THR A 52 16.24 -18.69 13.58
C THR A 52 15.82 -20.02 14.21
N VAL A 53 16.67 -20.68 15.02
CA VAL A 53 16.28 -21.88 15.77
C VAL A 53 15.44 -21.53 17.00
N GLY A 54 15.72 -20.41 17.68
CA GLY A 54 14.95 -19.94 18.83
C GLY A 54 13.53 -19.45 18.50
N THR A 55 13.26 -19.10 17.24
CA THR A 55 11.94 -18.66 16.75
C THR A 55 11.12 -19.81 16.16
N ARG A 56 11.77 -20.92 15.76
CA ARG A 56 11.13 -22.02 15.04
C ARG A 56 10.24 -22.94 15.89
N GLN A 57 10.25 -22.79 17.22
CA GLN A 57 9.38 -23.53 18.12
C GLN A 57 8.09 -22.77 18.49
N SER A 58 7.94 -21.53 18.02
CA SER A 58 6.71 -20.72 18.19
C SER A 58 5.93 -20.53 16.88
N ASP A 59 6.57 -20.74 15.72
CA ASP A 59 5.94 -20.51 14.41
C ASP A 59 5.30 -21.77 13.80
N SER A 60 5.63 -22.98 14.27
CA SER A 60 4.99 -24.20 13.78
C SER A 60 3.53 -24.33 14.22
N ASP A 61 3.18 -23.83 15.40
CA ASP A 61 1.79 -23.86 15.91
C ASP A 61 0.89 -22.79 15.27
N LYS A 62 1.47 -21.79 14.57
CA LYS A 62 0.72 -20.70 13.94
C LYS A 62 0.45 -20.89 12.45
N LEU A 63 1.27 -21.70 11.77
CA LEU A 63 1.10 -22.01 10.36
C LEU A 63 0.03 -23.09 10.12
N ASP A 64 -0.15 -24.04 11.05
CA ASP A 64 -1.20 -25.08 10.94
C ASP A 64 -2.62 -24.50 11.08
N ILE A 65 -2.81 -23.43 11.88
CA ILE A 65 -4.13 -22.81 12.12
C ILE A 65 -4.68 -22.09 10.86
N ILE A 66 -3.80 -21.61 9.98
CA ILE A 66 -4.20 -20.88 8.77
C ILE A 66 -4.43 -21.85 7.59
N GLU A 67 -3.75 -23.00 7.57
CA GLU A 67 -3.93 -24.03 6.54
C GLU A 67 -5.20 -24.89 6.81
N GLU A 68 -5.54 -25.16 8.08
CA GLU A 68 -6.80 -25.84 8.45
C GLU A 68 -8.07 -25.03 8.15
N ALA A 69 -8.00 -23.69 8.17
CA ALA A 69 -9.15 -22.85 7.83
C ALA A 69 -9.54 -22.88 6.34
N SER A 70 -8.67 -23.44 5.49
CA SER A 70 -8.81 -23.46 4.03
C SER A 70 -9.31 -24.81 3.48
N GLU A 71 -9.19 -25.91 4.24
CA GLU A 71 -9.51 -27.27 3.76
C GLU A 71 -10.40 -28.08 4.72
N GLU A 72 -11.64 -27.65 4.99
CA GLU A 72 -12.67 -28.63 5.40
C GLU A 72 -14.07 -28.28 4.89
N LYS A 73 -14.34 -28.68 3.64
CA LYS A 73 -15.70 -28.97 3.17
C LYS A 73 -15.92 -30.47 3.24
N THR A 74 -16.40 -30.96 4.38
CA THR A 74 -17.17 -32.21 4.43
C THR A 74 -18.32 -32.10 5.40
N ALA A 75 -19.51 -32.36 4.87
CA ALA A 75 -20.73 -32.51 5.61
C ALA A 75 -20.63 -33.66 6.62
N ASP A 76 -20.87 -33.41 7.90
CA ASP A 76 -21.77 -34.25 8.70
C ASP A 76 -22.22 -33.54 9.99
N ASN A 77 -23.55 -33.45 10.10
CA ASN A 77 -24.40 -33.46 11.28
C ASN A 77 -23.74 -33.19 12.66
N ARG A 78 -23.94 -31.98 13.20
CA ARG A 78 -23.98 -31.79 14.66
C ARG A 78 -25.24 -31.05 15.06
N ASP A 79 -25.93 -31.71 15.97
CA ASP A 79 -27.24 -31.38 16.49
C ASP A 79 -27.37 -29.96 17.02
N ILE A 80 -28.57 -29.45 16.77
CA ILE A 80 -29.15 -28.20 17.23
C ILE A 80 -29.07 -28.13 18.76
N ILE A 81 -28.21 -27.26 19.28
CA ILE A 81 -28.50 -26.55 20.52
C ILE A 81 -29.00 -25.18 20.07
N PRO A 82 -30.32 -24.87 20.21
CA PRO A 82 -30.78 -23.51 19.99
C PRO A 82 -30.27 -22.71 21.18
N ASN A 83 -29.17 -21.99 20.98
CA ASN A 83 -28.77 -20.93 21.89
C ASN A 83 -29.61 -19.69 21.55
N ASP A 84 -30.87 -19.72 21.95
CA ASP A 84 -31.84 -18.63 21.86
C ASP A 84 -31.51 -17.50 22.87
N GLU A 85 -30.23 -17.14 22.98
CA GLU A 85 -29.73 -15.99 23.77
C GLU A 85 -28.74 -15.10 22.97
N LYS A 86 -28.75 -15.16 21.64
CA LYS A 86 -28.13 -14.14 20.77
C LYS A 86 -29.14 -13.16 20.17
N GLU A 87 -30.35 -13.08 20.69
CA GLU A 87 -31.41 -12.22 20.14
C GLU A 87 -31.51 -10.83 20.81
N ASN A 88 -30.54 -10.43 21.65
CA ASN A 88 -30.55 -9.07 22.20
C ASN A 88 -29.19 -8.53 22.69
N ASN A 89 -28.11 -8.81 21.97
CA ASN A 89 -26.90 -7.99 22.06
C ASN A 89 -26.87 -7.10 20.82
N ASN A 90 -27.08 -5.80 21.04
CA ASN A 90 -27.03 -4.71 20.07
C ASN A 90 -26.24 -5.05 18.79
N LEU A 91 -26.86 -4.79 17.63
CA LEU A 91 -26.20 -4.66 16.33
C LEU A 91 -25.21 -3.48 16.39
N ILE A 92 -24.07 -3.69 17.05
CA ILE A 92 -22.99 -2.72 17.19
C ILE A 92 -22.10 -2.87 15.95
N SER A 93 -21.84 -1.78 15.25
CA SER A 93 -20.90 -1.79 14.12
C SER A 93 -19.45 -1.91 14.61
N LEU A 94 -18.51 -2.30 13.75
CA LEU A 94 -17.11 -2.43 14.14
C LEU A 94 -16.57 -1.11 14.72
N GLU A 95 -16.94 0.04 14.16
CA GLU A 95 -16.54 1.36 14.66
C GLU A 95 -17.00 1.59 16.09
N GLU A 96 -18.25 1.22 16.41
CA GLU A 96 -18.80 1.36 17.75
C GLU A 96 -18.17 0.36 18.72
N ALA A 97 -17.87 -0.87 18.28
CA ALA A 97 -17.15 -1.85 19.08
C ALA A 97 -15.72 -1.39 19.41
N LEU A 98 -15.01 -0.82 18.43
CA LEU A 98 -13.69 -0.22 18.60
C LEU A 98 -13.73 1.00 19.53
N LEU A 99 -14.75 1.85 19.41
CA LEU A 99 -14.93 3.05 20.23
C LEU A 99 -15.27 2.70 21.70
N LEU A 100 -16.15 1.72 21.90
CA LEU A 100 -16.55 1.24 23.23
C LEU A 100 -15.52 0.32 23.88
N LYS A 101 -14.39 0.05 23.20
CA LYS A 101 -13.31 -0.85 23.64
C LYS A 101 -13.81 -2.24 23.99
N ASN A 102 -14.82 -2.72 23.27
CA ASN A 102 -15.32 -4.08 23.43
C ASN A 102 -14.50 -5.02 22.55
N SER A 103 -13.33 -5.44 23.06
CA SER A 103 -12.36 -6.20 22.28
C SER A 103 -12.87 -7.55 21.76
N ASP A 104 -13.73 -8.23 22.51
CA ASP A 104 -14.24 -9.55 22.09
C ASP A 104 -15.19 -9.39 20.89
N VAL A 105 -16.13 -8.44 20.97
CA VAL A 105 -17.04 -8.13 19.85
C VAL A 105 -16.27 -7.56 18.64
N ALA A 106 -15.27 -6.73 18.87
CA ALA A 106 -14.44 -6.19 17.78
C ALA A 106 -13.64 -7.30 17.06
N ARG A 107 -13.13 -8.30 17.79
CA ARG A 107 -12.44 -9.46 17.22
C ARG A 107 -13.38 -10.33 16.39
N ASP A 108 -14.57 -10.63 16.91
CA ASP A 108 -15.58 -11.41 16.19
C ASP A 108 -15.96 -10.74 14.87
N ILE A 109 -16.28 -9.43 14.90
CA ILE A 109 -16.64 -8.69 13.68
C ILE A 109 -15.46 -8.61 12.69
N LEU A 110 -14.22 -8.43 13.17
CA LEU A 110 -13.05 -8.43 12.30
C LEU A 110 -12.86 -9.78 11.60
N LEU A 111 -13.04 -10.90 12.30
CA LEU A 111 -12.92 -12.23 11.72
C LEU A 111 -14.01 -12.49 10.67
N ASP A 112 -15.24 -12.03 10.92
CA ASP A 112 -16.33 -12.11 9.95
C ASP A 112 -16.00 -11.32 8.67
N ILE A 113 -15.52 -10.07 8.81
CA ILE A 113 -15.12 -9.22 7.68
C ILE A 113 -13.97 -9.84 6.87
N ILE A 114 -13.00 -10.47 7.55
CA ILE A 114 -11.89 -11.15 6.88
C ILE A 114 -12.37 -12.29 5.98
N GLY A 115 -13.43 -12.99 6.37
CA GLY A 115 -14.01 -14.11 5.61
C GLY A 115 -14.78 -13.69 4.35
N GLU A 116 -15.10 -12.40 4.19
CA GLU A 116 -15.85 -11.86 3.04
C GLU A 116 -14.90 -11.21 2.01
N ASN A 117 -14.95 -9.89 1.87
CA ASN A 117 -14.07 -9.10 1.01
C ASN A 117 -13.36 -8.03 1.82
N PRO A 118 -12.19 -8.32 2.41
CA PRO A 118 -11.52 -7.41 3.34
C PRO A 118 -11.09 -6.08 2.70
N GLU A 119 -11.00 -6.02 1.37
CA GLU A 119 -10.65 -4.79 0.66
C GLU A 119 -11.73 -3.70 0.81
N ASP A 120 -13.01 -4.08 0.88
CA ASP A 120 -14.13 -3.14 1.00
C ASP A 120 -14.20 -2.47 2.39
N PHE A 121 -13.48 -3.02 3.36
CA PHE A 121 -13.48 -2.59 4.76
C PHE A 121 -12.13 -2.06 5.23
N LEU A 122 -11.27 -1.65 4.28
CA LEU A 122 -9.89 -1.24 4.58
C LEU A 122 -9.80 -0.10 5.59
N ASP A 123 -10.72 0.87 5.52
CA ASP A 123 -10.82 1.98 6.48
C ASP A 123 -11.02 1.47 7.92
N LEU A 124 -11.82 0.41 8.10
CA LEU A 124 -12.06 -0.20 9.40
C LEU A 124 -10.82 -0.92 9.93
N PHE A 125 -10.05 -1.57 9.06
CA PHE A 125 -8.77 -2.16 9.45
C PHE A 125 -7.75 -1.07 9.83
N TYR A 126 -7.69 0.04 9.10
CA TYR A 126 -6.85 1.18 9.49
C TYR A 126 -7.27 1.77 10.84
N LEU A 127 -8.58 1.88 11.11
CA LEU A 127 -9.10 2.30 12.41
C LEU A 127 -8.75 1.31 13.52
N ALA A 128 -8.90 0.01 13.27
CA ALA A 128 -8.59 -1.06 14.23
C ALA A 128 -7.11 -1.10 14.63
N ARG A 129 -6.19 -0.65 13.78
CA ARG A 129 -4.76 -0.49 14.12
C ARG A 129 -4.49 0.53 15.24
N LEU A 130 -5.45 1.40 15.54
CA LEU A 130 -5.37 2.39 16.63
C LEU A 130 -5.95 1.86 17.94
N ASN A 131 -6.42 0.60 17.98
CA ASN A 131 -7.00 0.01 19.19
C ASN A 131 -5.92 -0.30 20.26
N GLU A 132 -6.35 -0.41 21.52
CA GLU A 132 -5.49 -0.77 22.65
C GLU A 132 -5.28 -2.29 22.75
N ASP A 133 -6.21 -3.08 22.20
CA ASP A 133 -6.14 -4.53 22.16
C ASP A 133 -5.13 -5.02 21.12
N ALA A 134 -4.09 -5.73 21.58
CA ALA A 134 -3.01 -6.18 20.73
C ALA A 134 -3.44 -7.20 19.66
N GLU A 135 -4.49 -7.98 19.91
CA GLU A 135 -5.00 -8.99 18.98
C GLU A 135 -5.83 -8.33 17.87
N VAL A 136 -6.69 -7.37 18.22
CA VAL A 136 -7.39 -6.50 17.25
C VAL A 136 -6.40 -5.80 16.32
N VAL A 137 -5.34 -5.19 16.88
CA VAL A 137 -4.28 -4.54 16.11
C VAL A 137 -3.54 -5.56 15.23
N HIS A 138 -3.28 -6.77 15.74
CA HIS A 138 -2.61 -7.82 14.99
C HIS A 138 -3.43 -8.30 13.79
N TYR A 139 -4.72 -8.58 13.97
CA TYR A 139 -5.61 -8.97 12.87
C TYR A 139 -5.64 -7.90 11.78
N ALA A 140 -5.90 -6.66 12.15
CA ALA A 140 -5.94 -5.56 11.18
C ALA A 140 -4.62 -5.37 10.44
N THR A 141 -3.49 -5.42 11.16
CA THR A 141 -2.17 -5.30 10.56
C THR A 141 -1.87 -6.46 9.60
N THR A 142 -2.26 -7.68 9.97
CA THR A 142 -2.03 -8.88 9.15
C THR A 142 -2.82 -8.82 7.85
N VAL A 143 -4.08 -8.41 7.92
CA VAL A 143 -4.95 -8.26 6.73
C VAL A 143 -4.41 -7.19 5.79
N ILE A 144 -4.06 -6.01 6.31
CA ILE A 144 -3.48 -4.93 5.51
C ILE A 144 -2.17 -5.37 4.85
N ALA A 145 -1.30 -6.07 5.57
CA ALA A 145 -0.05 -6.58 5.02
C ALA A 145 -0.27 -7.62 3.91
N GLU A 146 -1.25 -8.52 4.09
CA GLU A 146 -1.59 -9.52 3.08
C GLU A 146 -2.21 -8.88 1.83
N LEU A 147 -3.13 -7.92 1.99
CA LEU A 147 -3.70 -7.16 0.88
C LEU A 147 -2.61 -6.37 0.12
N SER A 148 -1.74 -5.67 0.85
CA SER A 148 -0.59 -4.97 0.25
C SER A 148 0.28 -5.93 -0.57
N ARG A 149 0.60 -7.10 -0.01
CA ARG A 149 1.41 -8.13 -0.70
C ARG A 149 0.72 -8.62 -1.97
N GLN A 150 -0.59 -8.82 -1.96
CA GLN A 150 -1.34 -9.22 -3.15
C GLN A 150 -1.29 -8.13 -4.23
N TYR A 151 -1.42 -6.86 -3.85
CA TYR A 151 -1.24 -5.73 -4.76
C TYR A 151 0.16 -5.65 -5.33
N ASP A 152 1.20 -5.83 -4.51
CA ASP A 152 2.60 -5.85 -4.96
C ASP A 152 2.82 -6.96 -6.01
N LEU A 153 2.24 -8.15 -5.81
CA LEU A 153 2.31 -9.23 -6.79
C LEU A 153 1.58 -8.88 -8.09
N LYS A 154 0.38 -8.29 -8.01
CA LYS A 154 -0.38 -7.84 -9.19
C LYS A 154 0.41 -6.79 -9.99
N ILE A 155 0.98 -5.80 -9.32
CA ILE A 155 1.82 -4.75 -9.91
C ILE A 155 3.04 -5.36 -10.60
N ASN A 156 3.80 -6.21 -9.92
CA ASN A 156 4.98 -6.89 -10.50
C ASN A 156 4.64 -7.72 -11.75
N GLN A 157 3.47 -8.34 -11.80
CA GLN A 157 3.01 -9.08 -12.98
C GLN A 157 2.64 -8.14 -14.14
N LEU A 158 1.98 -7.02 -13.82
CA LEU A 158 1.60 -6.00 -14.79
C LEU A 158 2.83 -5.29 -15.37
N GLU A 159 3.83 -4.93 -14.55
CA GLU A 159 5.12 -4.40 -14.99
C GLU A 159 5.77 -5.30 -16.04
N LYS A 160 5.87 -6.61 -15.77
CA LYS A 160 6.44 -7.59 -16.71
C LYS A 160 5.64 -7.72 -17.99
N THR A 161 4.32 -7.60 -17.91
CA THR A 161 3.41 -7.72 -19.06
C THR A 161 3.46 -6.47 -19.93
N TYR A 162 3.46 -5.29 -19.30
CA TYR A 162 3.64 -3.99 -19.91
C TYR A 162 5.00 -3.90 -20.61
N ALA A 163 6.09 -4.34 -19.97
CA ALA A 163 7.43 -4.34 -20.58
C ALA A 163 7.52 -5.14 -21.88
N LYS A 164 6.70 -6.20 -22.04
CA LYS A 164 6.64 -6.99 -23.28
C LYS A 164 5.82 -6.31 -24.38
N ASN A 165 4.74 -5.63 -24.02
CA ASN A 165 3.83 -4.97 -24.95
C ASN A 165 3.44 -3.57 -24.44
N PRO A 166 4.36 -2.58 -24.54
CA PRO A 166 4.15 -1.27 -23.92
C PRO A 166 3.00 -0.45 -24.52
N ASP A 167 2.57 -0.77 -25.74
CA ASP A 167 1.53 0.00 -26.45
C ASP A 167 0.16 -0.69 -26.41
N ASN A 168 0.03 -1.77 -25.63
CA ASN A 168 -1.25 -2.40 -25.39
C ASN A 168 -2.07 -1.58 -24.38
N LEU A 169 -3.11 -0.90 -24.89
CA LEU A 169 -3.99 -0.04 -24.10
C LEU A 169 -4.71 -0.77 -22.96
N GLU A 170 -5.07 -2.05 -23.13
CA GLU A 170 -5.75 -2.83 -22.09
C GLU A 170 -4.81 -3.11 -20.91
N VAL A 171 -3.58 -3.54 -21.21
CA VAL A 171 -2.56 -3.77 -20.18
C VAL A 171 -2.23 -2.48 -19.45
N LEU A 172 -2.06 -1.37 -20.19
CA LEU A 172 -1.78 -0.06 -19.61
C LEU A 172 -2.94 0.44 -18.74
N THR A 173 -4.19 0.27 -19.19
CA THR A 173 -5.38 0.64 -18.41
C THR A 173 -5.46 -0.14 -17.11
N LYS A 174 -5.27 -1.46 -17.17
CA LYS A 174 -5.25 -2.31 -15.98
C LYS A 174 -4.10 -1.95 -15.05
N TYR A 175 -2.95 -1.59 -15.61
CA TYR A 175 -1.79 -1.21 -14.80
C TYR A 175 -2.04 0.09 -14.04
N CYS A 176 -2.49 1.16 -14.71
CA CYS A 176 -2.87 2.41 -14.07
C CYS A 176 -3.91 2.17 -12.96
N THR A 177 -4.97 1.40 -13.25
CA THR A 177 -6.05 1.14 -12.27
C THR A 177 -5.53 0.46 -11.00
N VAL A 178 -4.71 -0.58 -11.14
CA VAL A 178 -4.16 -1.30 -9.98
C VAL A 178 -3.21 -0.41 -9.18
N LEU A 179 -2.41 0.41 -9.86
CA LEU A 179 -1.46 1.31 -9.21
C LEU A 179 -2.17 2.50 -8.51
N GLU A 180 -3.24 3.02 -9.10
CA GLU A 180 -4.13 4.01 -8.49
C GLU A 180 -4.76 3.45 -7.22
N ASN A 181 -5.38 2.27 -7.28
CA ASN A 181 -5.96 1.63 -6.09
C ASN A 181 -4.90 1.38 -5.02
N TYR A 182 -3.70 0.93 -5.42
CA TYR A 182 -2.60 0.70 -4.48
C TYR A 182 -2.19 1.97 -3.72
N LEU A 183 -2.19 3.12 -4.40
CA LEU A 183 -1.87 4.42 -3.82
C LEU A 183 -3.02 5.00 -2.99
N ASN A 184 -4.27 4.86 -3.46
CA ASN A 184 -5.47 5.39 -2.80
C ASN A 184 -5.80 4.63 -1.52
N ASN A 185 -5.54 3.32 -1.51
CA ASN A 185 -5.70 2.46 -0.34
C ASN A 185 -4.56 2.61 0.68
N GLU A 186 -3.62 3.53 0.49
CA GLU A 186 -2.49 3.80 1.41
C GLU A 186 -1.67 2.55 1.81
N PHE A 187 -1.57 1.55 0.93
CA PHE A 187 -0.70 0.38 1.17
C PHE A 187 0.78 0.78 1.22
N VAL A 188 1.13 1.89 0.56
CA VAL A 188 2.46 2.49 0.56
C VAL A 188 2.38 3.95 0.96
N THR A 189 3.38 4.43 1.72
CA THR A 189 3.46 5.83 2.17
C THR A 189 4.86 6.42 1.97
N GLY A 190 4.98 7.74 2.15
CA GLY A 190 6.28 8.44 2.09
C GLY A 190 6.94 8.38 0.71
N GLN A 191 8.25 8.18 0.68
CA GLN A 191 9.05 8.20 -0.56
C GLN A 191 8.66 7.09 -1.55
N MET A 192 8.27 5.92 -1.04
CA MET A 192 7.85 4.81 -1.91
C MET A 192 6.54 5.12 -2.62
N ALA A 193 5.58 5.75 -1.91
CA ALA A 193 4.34 6.22 -2.52
C ALA A 193 4.60 7.31 -3.56
N GLN A 194 5.54 8.21 -3.28
CA GLN A 194 5.93 9.24 -4.23
C GLN A 194 6.51 8.63 -5.52
N ALA A 195 7.44 7.67 -5.40
CA ALA A 195 8.03 7.00 -6.57
C ALA A 195 6.98 6.25 -7.40
N ARG A 196 6.07 5.51 -6.75
CA ARG A 196 4.95 4.83 -7.44
C ARG A 196 3.98 5.81 -8.10
N ARG A 197 3.79 7.00 -7.53
CA ARG A 197 2.95 8.05 -8.11
C ARG A 197 3.62 8.72 -9.32
N GLU A 198 4.93 8.93 -9.28
CA GLU A 198 5.71 9.40 -10.43
C GLU A 198 5.61 8.38 -11.59
N GLU A 199 5.74 7.09 -11.30
CA GLU A 199 5.50 6.02 -12.28
C GLU A 199 4.08 6.06 -12.86
N LEU A 200 3.06 6.21 -12.00
CA LEU A 200 1.67 6.32 -12.44
C LEU A 200 1.47 7.51 -13.40
N VAL A 201 2.07 8.66 -13.11
CA VAL A 201 2.02 9.84 -13.99
C VAL A 201 2.58 9.52 -15.37
N GLU A 202 3.74 8.87 -15.46
CA GLU A 202 4.33 8.48 -16.75
C GLU A 202 3.43 7.50 -17.54
N LEU A 203 2.80 6.55 -16.84
CA LEU A 203 1.87 5.60 -17.44
C LEU A 203 0.59 6.29 -17.95
N LEU A 204 0.04 7.24 -17.19
CA LEU A 204 -1.14 8.01 -17.56
C LEU A 204 -0.86 8.91 -18.78
N GLU A 205 0.28 9.59 -18.80
CA GLU A 205 0.71 10.38 -19.97
C GLU A 205 0.79 9.51 -21.22
N LYS A 206 1.37 8.31 -21.12
CA LYS A 206 1.43 7.36 -22.23
C LYS A 206 0.02 6.89 -22.65
N LYS A 207 -0.85 6.59 -21.69
CA LYS A 207 -2.22 6.14 -21.94
C LYS A 207 -3.01 7.19 -22.71
N ILE A 208 -2.88 8.45 -22.30
CA ILE A 208 -3.50 9.61 -22.96
C ILE A 208 -3.02 9.78 -24.40
N GLN A 209 -1.72 9.57 -24.65
CA GLN A 209 -1.17 9.62 -26.02
C GLN A 209 -1.77 8.54 -26.94
N LEU A 210 -2.10 7.36 -26.41
CA LEU A 210 -2.74 6.28 -27.17
C LEU A 210 -4.23 6.55 -27.38
N LYS A 211 -4.93 7.00 -26.33
CA LYS A 211 -6.35 7.32 -26.37
C LYS A 211 -6.69 8.37 -25.34
N GLU A 212 -7.09 9.54 -25.81
CA GLU A 212 -7.52 10.62 -24.94
C GLU A 212 -8.86 10.28 -24.27
N ASN A 213 -8.90 10.48 -22.96
CA ASN A 213 -10.08 10.28 -22.13
C ASN A 213 -10.04 11.29 -20.97
N LEU A 214 -11.18 11.91 -20.68
CA LEU A 214 -11.30 12.91 -19.63
C LEU A 214 -10.89 12.35 -18.25
N ALA A 215 -11.32 11.13 -17.93
CA ALA A 215 -10.99 10.51 -16.64
C ALA A 215 -9.48 10.32 -16.44
N ASP A 216 -8.76 9.97 -17.51
CA ASP A 216 -7.30 9.79 -17.46
C ASP A 216 -6.59 11.14 -17.27
N PHE A 217 -7.08 12.22 -17.91
CA PHE A 217 -6.58 13.57 -17.66
C PHE A 217 -6.87 14.05 -16.25
N ALA A 218 -8.06 13.76 -15.70
CA ALA A 218 -8.42 14.12 -14.34
C ALA A 218 -7.52 13.41 -13.33
N SER A 219 -7.30 12.10 -13.49
CA SER A 219 -6.35 11.33 -12.68
C SER A 219 -4.92 11.87 -12.80
N LEU A 220 -4.46 12.20 -14.01
CA LEU A 220 -3.14 12.79 -14.23
C LEU A 220 -2.99 14.11 -13.47
N ALA A 221 -3.95 15.03 -13.62
CA ALA A 221 -3.92 16.32 -12.94
C ALA A 221 -3.92 16.15 -11.41
N ASP A 222 -4.76 15.26 -10.87
CA ASP A 222 -4.82 14.98 -9.43
C ASP A 222 -3.47 14.48 -8.89
N ASN A 223 -2.87 13.50 -9.56
CA ASN A 223 -1.58 12.96 -9.19
C ASN A 223 -0.45 14.00 -9.27
N LEU A 224 -0.46 14.88 -10.29
CA LEU A 224 0.49 15.99 -10.41
C LEU A 224 0.33 17.02 -9.27
N LEU A 225 -0.90 17.32 -8.84
CA LEU A 225 -1.16 18.20 -7.69
C LEU A 225 -0.64 17.58 -6.39
N ILE A 226 -0.86 16.28 -6.16
CA ILE A 226 -0.33 15.56 -4.99
C ILE A 226 1.21 15.60 -4.97
N LEU A 227 1.85 15.42 -6.13
CA LEU A 227 3.30 15.56 -6.30
C LEU A 227 3.80 17.01 -6.26
N LYS A 228 2.90 18.00 -6.11
CA LYS A 228 3.18 19.45 -6.12
C LYS A 228 3.84 19.92 -7.42
N GLN A 229 3.60 19.20 -8.51
CA GLN A 229 4.05 19.55 -9.86
C GLN A 229 3.05 20.51 -10.51
N TYR A 230 2.96 21.73 -9.97
CA TYR A 230 1.91 22.69 -10.34
C TYR A 230 1.93 23.15 -11.80
N LYS A 231 3.11 23.23 -12.44
CA LYS A 231 3.24 23.67 -13.84
C LYS A 231 2.67 22.62 -14.82
N PRO A 232 3.08 21.34 -14.75
CA PRO A 232 2.41 20.27 -15.50
C PRO A 232 0.92 20.20 -15.20
N ALA A 233 0.51 20.29 -13.92
CA ALA A 233 -0.90 20.25 -13.54
C ALA A 233 -1.71 21.37 -14.20
N GLN A 234 -1.24 22.62 -14.16
CA GLN A 234 -1.90 23.75 -14.84
C GLN A 234 -2.04 23.49 -16.35
N THR A 235 -1.00 22.98 -16.99
CA THR A 235 -1.02 22.70 -18.44
C THR A 235 -2.07 21.64 -18.79
N CYS A 236 -2.15 20.58 -17.97
CA CYS A 236 -3.15 19.53 -18.08
C CYS A 236 -4.57 20.09 -17.90
N ILE A 237 -4.79 20.86 -16.83
CA ILE A 237 -6.10 21.47 -16.52
C ILE A 237 -6.53 22.46 -17.60
N ASP A 238 -5.64 23.32 -18.11
CA ASP A 238 -5.92 24.26 -19.20
C ASP A 238 -6.32 23.55 -20.50
N TYR A 239 -5.75 22.37 -20.75
CA TYR A 239 -6.15 21.53 -21.87
C TYR A 239 -7.57 20.96 -21.64
N MET A 240 -7.83 20.43 -20.45
CA MET A 240 -9.14 19.89 -20.09
C MET A 240 -10.24 20.96 -20.16
N MET A 241 -10.01 22.16 -19.62
CA MET A 241 -10.98 23.27 -19.65
C MET A 241 -11.33 23.72 -21.08
N ARG A 242 -10.39 23.63 -22.03
CA ARG A 242 -10.66 23.96 -23.44
C ARG A 242 -11.43 22.87 -24.17
N LYS A 243 -11.20 21.60 -23.81
CA LYS A 243 -11.74 20.45 -24.52
C LYS A 243 -13.08 19.95 -23.95
N TRP A 244 -13.24 20.05 -22.63
CA TRP A 244 -14.43 19.64 -21.87
C TRP A 244 -14.87 20.75 -20.90
N PRO A 245 -15.25 21.94 -21.40
CA PRO A 245 -15.63 23.07 -20.54
C PRO A 245 -16.89 22.83 -19.69
N GLU A 246 -17.79 21.94 -20.15
CA GLU A 246 -19.05 21.63 -19.48
C GLU A 246 -18.89 20.65 -18.30
N ASP A 247 -17.78 19.93 -18.24
CA ASP A 247 -17.50 18.99 -17.16
C ASP A 247 -17.03 19.73 -15.91
N GLU A 248 -17.38 19.27 -14.71
CA GLU A 248 -16.99 19.93 -13.46
C GLU A 248 -15.52 19.69 -13.07
N ASN A 249 -14.94 18.55 -13.45
CA ASN A 249 -13.61 18.14 -13.00
C ASN A 249 -12.51 19.17 -13.31
N PRO A 250 -12.39 19.72 -14.54
CA PRO A 250 -11.37 20.72 -14.85
C PRO A 250 -11.47 21.95 -13.95
N TRP A 251 -12.69 22.40 -13.63
CA TRP A 251 -12.90 23.57 -12.78
C TRP A 251 -12.53 23.30 -11.33
N LEU A 252 -12.91 22.13 -10.80
CA LEU A 252 -12.58 21.72 -9.44
C LEU A 252 -11.06 21.50 -9.27
N LEU A 253 -10.41 20.92 -10.25
CA LEU A 253 -8.95 20.77 -10.27
C LEU A 253 -8.25 22.12 -10.35
N GLN A 254 -8.76 23.07 -11.14
CA GLN A 254 -8.23 24.44 -11.19
C GLN A 254 -8.42 25.16 -9.84
N LEU A 255 -9.58 24.98 -9.20
CA LEU A 255 -9.84 25.53 -7.87
C LEU A 255 -8.83 24.97 -6.87
N ARG A 256 -8.67 23.65 -6.81
CA ARG A 256 -7.70 22.96 -5.95
C ARG A 256 -6.28 23.45 -6.18
N LEU A 257 -5.86 23.60 -7.44
CA LEU A 257 -4.55 24.14 -7.79
C LEU A 257 -4.32 25.55 -7.19
N PHE A 258 -5.31 26.44 -7.28
CA PHE A 258 -5.21 27.76 -6.64
C PHE A 258 -5.14 27.67 -5.12
N LEU A 259 -5.88 26.76 -4.49
CA LEU A 259 -5.84 26.54 -3.05
C LEU A 259 -4.47 26.02 -2.59
N ASP A 260 -3.90 25.04 -3.30
CA ASP A 260 -2.57 24.49 -3.00
C ASP A 260 -1.47 25.55 -3.14
N MET A 261 -1.61 26.45 -4.12
CA MET A 261 -0.71 27.60 -4.31
C MET A 261 -1.00 28.79 -3.37
N ARG A 262 -1.98 28.67 -2.46
CA ARG A 262 -2.44 29.74 -1.54
C ARG A 262 -2.91 31.02 -2.26
N GLN A 263 -3.46 30.87 -3.46
CA GLN A 263 -3.99 31.95 -4.29
C GLN A 263 -5.50 32.14 -4.07
N GLY A 264 -5.92 32.45 -2.84
CA GLY A 264 -7.34 32.55 -2.48
C GLY A 264 -8.14 33.56 -3.32
N HIS A 265 -7.51 34.66 -3.76
CA HIS A 265 -8.17 35.61 -4.67
C HIS A 265 -8.53 34.97 -6.01
N ASN A 266 -7.61 34.20 -6.61
CA ASN A 266 -7.85 33.53 -7.88
C ASN A 266 -8.91 32.42 -7.73
N ALA A 267 -8.91 31.71 -6.60
CA ALA A 267 -9.95 30.75 -6.25
C ALA A 267 -11.34 31.41 -6.17
N ALA A 268 -11.47 32.56 -5.51
CA ALA A 268 -12.75 33.29 -5.41
C ALA A 268 -13.22 33.86 -6.75
N VAL A 269 -12.30 34.34 -7.60
CA VAL A 269 -12.62 34.76 -8.97
C VAL A 269 -13.13 33.58 -9.80
N LEU A 270 -12.46 32.43 -9.71
CA LEU A 270 -12.86 31.21 -10.43
C LEU A 270 -14.24 30.71 -9.97
N ALA A 271 -14.49 30.66 -8.66
CA ALA A 271 -15.78 30.22 -8.11
C ALA A 271 -16.95 31.09 -8.58
N ARG A 272 -16.74 32.41 -8.70
CA ARG A 272 -17.74 33.32 -9.29
C ARG A 272 -17.94 33.06 -10.78
N LYS A 273 -16.86 32.83 -11.53
CA LYS A 273 -16.92 32.49 -12.96
C LYS A 273 -17.70 31.20 -13.21
N MET A 274 -17.49 30.16 -12.40
CA MET A 274 -18.23 28.89 -12.50
C MET A 274 -19.74 29.10 -12.37
N LYS A 275 -20.17 30.03 -11.50
CA LYS A 275 -21.57 30.41 -11.32
C LYS A 275 -22.12 31.18 -12.52
N GLU A 276 -21.36 32.14 -13.04
CA GLU A 276 -21.75 32.94 -14.20
C GLU A 276 -21.94 32.07 -15.45
N GLU A 277 -21.04 31.10 -15.66
CA GLU A 277 -21.11 30.15 -16.77
C GLU A 277 -22.11 29.00 -16.54
N SER A 278 -22.81 28.98 -15.39
CA SER A 278 -23.80 27.96 -15.01
C SER A 278 -23.28 26.53 -15.14
N ILE A 279 -22.00 26.32 -14.80
CA ILE A 279 -21.36 25.00 -14.81
C ILE A 279 -22.11 24.08 -13.83
N TYR A 280 -22.42 22.87 -14.27
CA TYR A 280 -23.00 21.86 -13.40
C TYR A 280 -21.98 21.49 -12.31
N ILE A 281 -22.39 21.59 -11.05
CA ILE A 281 -21.59 21.17 -9.89
C ILE A 281 -22.39 20.15 -9.10
N SER A 282 -21.75 19.01 -8.80
CA SER A 282 -22.34 17.94 -8.00
C SER A 282 -22.74 18.43 -6.61
N ALA A 283 -23.61 17.66 -5.93
CA ALA A 283 -24.04 18.01 -4.58
C ALA A 283 -22.85 18.09 -3.60
N ASP A 284 -21.90 17.16 -3.74
CA ASP A 284 -20.74 17.04 -2.84
C ASP A 284 -19.80 18.24 -2.97
N ASN A 285 -19.62 18.75 -4.19
CA ASN A 285 -18.70 19.86 -4.47
C ASN A 285 -19.35 21.25 -4.30
N ARG A 286 -20.67 21.32 -4.19
CA ARG A 286 -21.42 22.58 -4.12
C ARG A 286 -21.04 23.41 -2.90
N ALA A 287 -20.92 22.79 -1.73
CA ALA A 287 -20.57 23.48 -0.50
C ALA A 287 -19.19 24.15 -0.59
N LEU A 288 -18.22 23.48 -1.22
CA LEU A 288 -16.87 24.00 -1.45
C LEU A 288 -16.91 25.22 -2.37
N VAL A 289 -17.60 25.12 -3.51
CA VAL A 289 -17.69 26.21 -4.49
C VAL A 289 -18.45 27.39 -3.90
N ASP A 290 -19.55 27.16 -3.19
CA ASP A 290 -20.36 28.21 -2.57
C ASP A 290 -19.59 28.97 -1.47
N PHE A 291 -18.77 28.27 -0.67
CA PHE A 291 -17.90 28.93 0.30
C PHE A 291 -17.01 29.99 -0.37
N TRP A 292 -16.30 29.61 -1.44
CA TRP A 292 -15.37 30.51 -2.14
C TRP A 292 -16.06 31.60 -3.00
N GLN A 293 -17.36 31.52 -3.24
CA GLN A 293 -18.12 32.62 -3.85
C GLN A 293 -18.32 33.79 -2.88
N THR A 294 -18.29 33.54 -1.56
CA THR A 294 -18.64 34.52 -0.52
C THR A 294 -17.44 35.24 0.09
N VAL A 295 -16.22 34.74 -0.17
CA VAL A 295 -14.94 35.27 0.31
C VAL A 295 -14.40 36.33 -0.65
#